data_AF-A0A7Y3EQ70-F1
#
_entry.id   AF-A0A7Y3EQ70-F1
#
_cell.length_a   1.000
_cell.length_b   1.000
_cell.length_c   1.000
_cell.angle_alpha   90.00
_cell.angle_beta   90.00
_cell.angle_gamma   90.00
#
_symmetry.space_group_name_H-M   'P 1'
#
loop_
_entity.id
_entity.type
_entity.pdbx_description
1 polymer ?
#
loop_
_entity_poly.entity_id
_entity_poly.type
_entity_poly.pdbx_seq_one_letter_code
_entity_poly.pdbx_strand_id
1 'polypeptide(L)'
;MRLTGLAVTFSCFFLLINVEGFGQTATITGRVIAKGDVENIHVINRTSNYFTTTNSQGYFRITASYKDSLHFRSVRYKEKTIQVSFKHIQEAEITVYLEEQINVLDEVIVGRVLTGKLDSDINNSEAERPIDFYDLGLPGYTGKPLTQSQRRLAEARTGQPGTIPILPLINAISGRTKMLKERVALERSYDLMTQIKDRLAPDFLKTFPLDEDKIEEFFLYCSEDESFEERCRYKGDIQILEFLEEKYITYLENLNSSQD
;
A
#
# COMPACT_ATOMS: atom_id res chain seq x y z
N MET A 1 5.90 -15.80 -105.56
CA MET A 1 7.37 -15.92 -105.65
C MET A 1 7.95 -15.27 -104.40
N ARG A 2 8.82 -16.01 -103.71
CA ARG A 2 9.23 -15.93 -102.30
C ARG A 2 9.63 -14.53 -101.79
N LEU A 3 8.97 -14.08 -100.70
CA LEU A 3 9.58 -13.26 -99.65
C LEU A 3 10.30 -14.22 -98.68
N THR A 4 11.56 -13.94 -98.34
CA THR A 4 12.06 -13.97 -96.95
C THR A 4 13.54 -13.56 -96.95
N GLY A 5 13.82 -12.42 -96.32
CA GLY A 5 15.16 -11.91 -96.08
C GLY A 5 15.82 -12.57 -94.88
N LEU A 6 17.07 -12.96 -95.08
CA LEU A 6 18.22 -12.73 -94.21
C LEU A 6 17.94 -12.45 -92.71
N ALA A 7 18.05 -13.47 -91.86
CA ALA A 7 18.37 -13.33 -90.43
C ALA A 7 18.89 -14.65 -89.87
N VAL A 8 20.08 -15.05 -90.30
CA VAL A 8 20.89 -16.08 -89.62
C VAL A 8 21.89 -15.34 -88.74
N THR A 9 22.08 -15.82 -87.52
CA THR A 9 23.00 -15.36 -86.46
C THR A 9 22.53 -14.14 -85.64
N PHE A 10 22.16 -14.35 -84.39
CA PHE A 10 23.05 -14.14 -83.24
C PHE A 10 22.26 -14.44 -81.95
N SER A 11 22.22 -15.72 -81.60
CA SER A 11 21.94 -16.18 -80.24
C SER A 11 23.12 -15.78 -79.34
N CYS A 12 23.16 -14.53 -78.91
CA CYS A 12 23.84 -14.13 -77.67
C CYS A 12 22.72 -13.73 -76.71
N PHE A 13 22.19 -14.68 -75.94
CA PHE A 13 22.69 -14.93 -74.59
C PHE A 13 23.12 -13.61 -73.94
N PHE A 14 22.11 -12.83 -73.54
CA PHE A 14 22.26 -11.75 -72.60
C PHE A 14 22.80 -12.39 -71.32
N LEU A 15 24.13 -12.39 -71.21
CA LEU A 15 24.90 -12.81 -70.05
C LEU A 15 24.49 -11.91 -68.90
N LEU A 16 23.44 -12.32 -68.17
CA LEU A 16 23.23 -11.90 -66.80
C LEU A 16 24.41 -12.44 -66.01
N ILE A 17 25.49 -11.67 -66.00
CA ILE A 17 26.55 -11.81 -65.02
C ILE A 17 25.90 -11.39 -63.70
N ASN A 18 25.22 -12.34 -63.05
CA ASN A 18 25.04 -12.27 -61.61
C ASN A 18 26.44 -12.39 -61.03
N VAL A 19 27.09 -11.26 -60.80
CA VAL A 19 28.18 -11.19 -59.86
C VAL A 19 27.53 -11.45 -58.51
N GLU A 20 27.46 -12.73 -58.12
CA GLU A 20 27.30 -13.05 -56.72
C GLU A 20 28.55 -12.54 -56.02
N GLY A 21 28.45 -11.30 -55.51
CA GLY A 21 29.46 -10.74 -54.64
C GLY A 21 29.55 -11.65 -53.43
N PHE A 22 30.62 -12.45 -53.36
CA PHE A 22 30.99 -13.18 -52.16
C PHE A 22 30.98 -12.19 -50.99
N GLY A 23 29.98 -12.29 -50.12
CA GLY A 23 30.03 -11.65 -48.82
C GLY A 23 31.24 -12.21 -48.09
N GLN A 24 32.26 -11.38 -47.88
CA GLN A 24 33.44 -11.79 -47.12
C GLN A 24 33.01 -12.04 -45.67
N THR A 25 32.81 -13.32 -45.36
CA THR A 25 32.54 -13.80 -44.02
C THR A 25 33.86 -13.87 -43.26
N ALA A 26 33.93 -13.21 -42.09
CA ALA A 26 35.11 -13.27 -41.22
C ALA A 26 34.73 -13.77 -39.82
N THR A 27 35.67 -14.45 -39.18
CA THR A 27 35.54 -14.82 -37.76
C THR A 27 36.06 -13.67 -36.91
N ILE A 28 35.14 -12.96 -36.27
CA ILE A 28 35.44 -11.81 -35.41
C ILE A 28 35.64 -12.32 -33.98
N THR A 29 36.76 -11.98 -33.38
CA THR A 29 36.98 -12.11 -31.93
C THR A 29 36.54 -10.83 -31.25
N GLY A 30 35.84 -10.93 -30.13
CA GLY A 30 35.40 -9.73 -29.43
C GLY A 30 35.45 -9.86 -27.93
N ARG A 31 35.35 -8.71 -27.27
CA ARG A 31 35.31 -8.60 -25.81
C ARG A 31 34.13 -7.74 -25.36
N VAL A 32 33.35 -8.27 -24.44
CA VAL A 32 32.30 -7.53 -23.74
C VAL A 32 32.87 -6.93 -22.45
N ILE A 33 32.58 -5.65 -22.23
CA ILE A 33 32.97 -4.90 -21.04
C ILE A 33 31.70 -4.34 -20.38
N ALA A 34 31.52 -4.64 -19.10
CA ALA A 34 30.43 -4.13 -18.29
C ALA A 34 30.89 -3.92 -16.85
N LYS A 35 30.06 -3.27 -16.02
CA LYS A 35 30.37 -3.02 -14.61
C LYS A 35 30.32 -4.28 -13.72
N GLY A 36 29.69 -5.35 -14.19
CA GLY A 36 29.50 -6.60 -13.44
C GLY A 36 29.99 -7.83 -14.19
N ASP A 37 29.40 -8.99 -13.87
CA ASP A 37 29.72 -10.27 -14.52
C ASP A 37 29.47 -10.21 -16.03
N VAL A 38 30.41 -10.70 -16.84
CA VAL A 38 30.37 -10.69 -18.31
C VAL A 38 30.37 -12.10 -18.90
N GLU A 39 30.21 -13.13 -18.07
CA GLU A 39 30.11 -14.52 -18.51
C GLU A 39 28.72 -14.84 -19.11
N ASN A 40 28.67 -15.80 -20.04
CA ASN A 40 27.43 -16.36 -20.59
C ASN A 40 26.48 -15.35 -21.25
N ILE A 41 27.00 -14.24 -21.75
CA ILE A 41 26.23 -13.28 -22.54
C ILE A 41 26.04 -13.87 -23.94
N HIS A 42 24.79 -13.95 -24.40
CA HIS A 42 24.48 -14.46 -25.73
C HIS A 42 24.86 -13.43 -26.80
N VAL A 43 25.69 -13.85 -27.75
CA VAL A 43 26.06 -13.08 -28.93
C VAL A 43 25.45 -13.77 -30.15
N ILE A 44 24.50 -13.10 -30.80
CA ILE A 44 23.69 -13.68 -31.87
C ILE A 44 23.83 -12.80 -33.12
N ASN A 45 24.26 -13.40 -34.23
CA ASN A 45 24.16 -12.77 -35.53
C ASN A 45 22.76 -13.05 -36.11
N ARG A 46 21.89 -12.03 -36.11
CA ARG A 46 20.50 -12.19 -36.59
C ARG A 46 20.41 -12.44 -38.09
N THR A 47 21.38 -12.01 -38.88
CA THR A 47 21.34 -12.12 -40.34
C THR A 47 21.73 -13.52 -40.81
N SER A 48 22.77 -14.10 -40.20
CA SER A 48 23.33 -15.40 -40.60
C SER A 48 23.02 -16.54 -39.63
N ASN A 49 22.26 -16.29 -38.57
CA ASN A 49 21.84 -17.25 -37.53
C ASN A 49 22.98 -17.95 -36.78
N TYR A 50 24.20 -17.40 -36.81
CA TYR A 50 25.28 -17.85 -35.93
C TYR A 50 25.09 -17.31 -34.51
N PHE A 51 25.46 -18.11 -33.51
CA PHE A 51 25.40 -17.71 -32.11
C PHE A 51 26.60 -18.24 -31.34
N THR A 52 26.96 -17.53 -30.27
CA THR A 52 28.00 -17.91 -29.33
C THR A 52 27.71 -17.29 -27.96
N THR A 53 28.49 -17.64 -26.94
CA THR A 53 28.42 -17.04 -25.62
C THR A 53 29.79 -16.49 -25.21
N THR A 54 29.79 -15.48 -24.33
CA THR A 54 31.02 -14.98 -23.72
C THR A 54 31.56 -15.93 -22.65
N ASN A 55 32.88 -16.00 -22.52
CA ASN A 55 33.53 -16.70 -21.41
C ASN A 55 33.61 -15.82 -20.14
N SER A 56 34.19 -16.35 -19.07
CA SER A 56 34.36 -15.67 -17.77
C SER A 56 35.16 -14.35 -17.82
N GLN A 57 35.88 -14.08 -18.90
CA GLN A 57 36.64 -12.85 -19.13
C GLN A 57 35.95 -11.91 -20.15
N GLY A 58 34.75 -12.27 -20.61
CA GLY A 58 33.95 -11.51 -21.58
C GLY A 58 34.35 -11.71 -23.04
N TYR A 59 35.27 -12.64 -23.35
CA TYR A 59 35.68 -12.90 -24.74
C TYR A 59 34.69 -13.81 -25.45
N PHE A 60 34.48 -13.54 -26.75
CA PHE A 60 33.67 -14.36 -27.64
C PHE A 60 34.30 -14.43 -29.03
N ARG A 61 33.82 -15.41 -29.82
CA ARG A 61 34.21 -15.57 -31.22
C ARG A 61 32.98 -15.90 -32.05
N ILE A 62 32.68 -15.08 -33.04
CA ILE A 62 31.50 -15.25 -33.90
C ILE A 62 31.83 -14.98 -35.35
N THR A 63 31.20 -15.74 -36.24
CA THR A 63 31.31 -15.57 -37.68
C THR A 63 30.28 -14.54 -38.15
N ALA A 64 30.73 -13.50 -38.86
CA ALA A 64 29.87 -12.44 -39.36
C ALA A 64 30.39 -11.83 -40.66
N SER A 65 29.46 -11.30 -41.45
CA SER A 65 29.72 -10.63 -42.73
C SER A 65 29.47 -9.13 -42.63
N TYR A 66 29.98 -8.37 -43.59
CA TYR A 66 29.71 -6.93 -43.68
C TYR A 66 28.20 -6.65 -43.67
N LYS A 67 27.77 -5.67 -42.87
CA LYS A 67 26.36 -5.28 -42.60
C LYS A 67 25.52 -6.26 -41.78
N ASP A 68 26.09 -7.36 -41.29
CA ASP A 68 25.37 -8.22 -40.34
C ASP A 68 25.08 -7.49 -39.03
N SER A 69 24.02 -7.93 -38.34
CA SER A 69 23.62 -7.37 -37.05
C SER A 69 23.92 -8.35 -35.92
N LEU A 70 24.89 -7.99 -35.08
CA LEU A 70 25.23 -8.73 -33.87
C LEU A 70 24.39 -8.23 -32.70
N HIS A 71 23.82 -9.14 -31.95
CA HIS A 71 22.94 -8.86 -30.82
C HIS A 71 23.50 -9.47 -29.56
N PHE A 72 23.59 -8.65 -28.52
CA PHE A 72 24.10 -9.01 -27.21
C PHE A 72 22.92 -9.05 -26.25
N ARG A 73 22.65 -10.23 -25.68
CA ARG A 73 21.50 -10.48 -24.80
C ARG A 73 21.94 -11.14 -23.51
N SER A 74 21.39 -10.65 -22.39
CA SER A 74 21.60 -11.19 -21.06
C SER A 74 20.41 -10.81 -20.18
N VAL A 75 20.18 -11.54 -19.09
CA VAL A 75 19.16 -11.20 -18.10
C VAL A 75 19.50 -9.90 -17.36
N ARG A 76 20.79 -9.61 -17.17
CA ARG A 76 21.30 -8.51 -16.34
C ARG A 76 21.53 -7.21 -17.09
N TYR A 77 21.74 -7.26 -18.40
CA TYR A 77 22.12 -6.10 -19.21
C TYR A 77 21.06 -5.78 -20.25
N LYS A 78 20.96 -4.50 -20.61
CA LYS A 78 20.09 -4.06 -21.71
C LYS A 78 20.56 -4.70 -23.01
N GLU A 79 19.61 -5.14 -23.84
CA GLU A 79 19.93 -5.67 -25.17
C GLU A 79 20.68 -4.62 -26.00
N LYS A 80 21.80 -5.00 -26.61
CA LYS A 80 22.59 -4.12 -27.48
C LYS A 80 22.74 -4.73 -28.86
N THR A 81 22.57 -3.92 -29.89
CA THR A 81 22.78 -4.30 -31.28
C THR A 81 23.94 -3.52 -31.87
N ILE A 82 24.84 -4.21 -32.57
CA ILE A 82 25.93 -3.59 -33.33
C ILE A 82 25.89 -4.10 -34.76
N GLN A 83 25.92 -3.16 -35.71
CA GLN A 83 26.08 -3.48 -37.12
C GLN A 83 27.57 -3.67 -37.46
N VAL A 84 27.88 -4.75 -38.16
CA VAL A 84 29.25 -5.08 -38.56
C VAL A 84 29.71 -4.14 -39.67
N SER A 85 30.71 -3.31 -39.36
CA SER A 85 31.35 -2.37 -40.28
C SER A 85 32.53 -3.04 -41.01
N PHE A 86 33.02 -2.42 -42.08
CA PHE A 86 34.22 -2.90 -42.79
C PHE A 86 35.45 -2.95 -41.87
N LYS A 87 35.56 -2.00 -40.92
CA LYS A 87 36.63 -1.97 -39.91
C LYS A 87 36.62 -3.22 -39.03
N HIS A 88 35.44 -3.66 -38.57
CA HIS A 88 35.31 -4.87 -37.75
C HIS A 88 35.75 -6.15 -38.50
N ILE A 89 35.53 -6.19 -39.81
CA ILE A 89 35.97 -7.30 -40.67
C ILE A 89 37.47 -7.25 -40.90
N GLN A 90 38.03 -6.06 -41.18
CA GLN A 90 39.46 -5.88 -41.45
C GLN A 90 40.33 -6.12 -40.21
N GLU A 91 39.89 -5.67 -39.04
CA GLU A 91 40.61 -5.83 -37.77
C GLU A 91 40.31 -7.19 -37.10
N ALA A 92 39.24 -7.87 -37.54
CA ALA A 92 38.70 -9.10 -36.92
C ALA A 92 38.46 -8.98 -35.40
N GLU A 93 38.31 -7.75 -34.89
CA GLU A 93 38.14 -7.43 -33.48
C GLU A 93 36.92 -6.54 -33.22
N ILE A 94 36.24 -6.75 -32.10
CA ILE A 94 35.14 -5.88 -31.64
C ILE A 94 35.12 -5.76 -30.12
N THR A 95 35.01 -4.53 -29.60
CA THR A 95 34.81 -4.26 -28.17
C THR A 95 33.40 -3.73 -27.93
N VAL A 96 32.68 -4.31 -26.96
CA VAL A 96 31.27 -4.02 -26.72
C VAL A 96 31.04 -3.64 -25.27
N TYR A 97 30.56 -2.42 -25.05
CA TYR A 97 30.16 -1.94 -23.72
C TYR A 97 28.67 -2.19 -23.48
N LEU A 98 28.31 -2.87 -22.39
CA LEU A 98 26.92 -3.12 -22.00
C LEU A 98 26.52 -2.30 -20.77
N GLU A 99 25.27 -1.85 -20.76
CA GLU A 99 24.64 -1.15 -19.64
C GLU A 99 23.79 -2.11 -18.81
N GLU A 100 23.84 -1.98 -17.49
CA GLU A 100 23.02 -2.77 -16.58
C GLU A 100 21.54 -2.44 -16.75
N GLN A 101 20.71 -3.48 -16.75
CA GLN A 101 19.26 -3.39 -16.78
C GLN A 101 18.75 -3.41 -15.34
N ILE A 102 18.25 -2.26 -14.88
CA ILE A 102 17.63 -2.14 -13.56
C ILE A 102 16.14 -2.41 -13.74
N ASN A 103 15.69 -3.57 -13.23
CA ASN A 103 14.27 -3.90 -13.16
C ASN A 103 13.71 -3.42 -11.82
N VAL A 104 12.75 -2.49 -11.85
CA VAL A 104 11.92 -2.17 -10.68
C VAL A 104 10.77 -3.16 -10.68
N LEU A 105 10.63 -3.94 -9.61
CA LEU A 105 9.50 -4.85 -9.44
C LEU A 105 8.34 -4.09 -8.79
N ASP A 106 7.11 -4.33 -9.25
CA ASP A 106 5.92 -3.82 -8.60
C ASP A 106 5.74 -4.51 -7.23
N GLU A 107 5.30 -3.74 -6.23
CA GLU A 107 4.99 -4.26 -4.91
C GLU A 107 3.74 -5.15 -4.98
N VAL A 108 3.85 -6.37 -4.44
CA VAL A 108 2.70 -7.29 -4.32
C VAL A 108 2.29 -7.34 -2.85
N ILE A 109 1.09 -6.83 -2.56
CA ILE A 109 0.51 -6.91 -1.22
C ILE A 109 -0.04 -8.32 -1.01
N VAL A 110 0.59 -9.08 -0.12
CA VAL A 110 0.13 -10.43 0.28
C VAL A 110 -0.64 -10.32 1.59
N GLY A 111 -1.97 -10.46 1.55
CA GLY A 111 -2.83 -10.42 2.73
C GLY A 111 -4.27 -10.00 2.43
N ARG A 112 -5.15 -10.06 3.44
CA ARG A 112 -6.48 -9.47 3.34
C ARG A 112 -6.36 -7.96 3.51
N VAL A 113 -6.80 -7.21 2.51
CA VAL A 113 -6.88 -5.75 2.60
C VAL A 113 -8.08 -5.42 3.48
N LEU A 114 -7.81 -4.93 4.70
CA LEU A 114 -8.85 -4.37 5.56
C LEU A 114 -9.32 -3.05 4.93
N THR A 115 -10.62 -2.89 4.79
CA THR A 115 -11.24 -1.67 4.26
C THR A 115 -11.25 -0.55 5.30
N GLY A 116 -11.01 -0.87 6.57
CA GLY A 116 -11.12 0.06 7.69
C GLY A 116 -12.57 0.27 8.15
N LYS A 117 -13.54 -0.43 7.54
CA LYS A 117 -14.93 -0.47 7.97
C LYS A 117 -15.23 -1.84 8.53
N LEU A 118 -15.42 -1.91 9.85
CA LEU A 118 -15.61 -3.17 10.58
C LEU A 118 -16.74 -4.03 9.98
N ASP A 119 -17.88 -3.43 9.63
CA ASP A 119 -19.01 -4.18 9.04
C ASP A 119 -18.65 -4.81 7.68
N SER A 120 -17.83 -4.14 6.87
CA SER A 120 -17.36 -4.67 5.59
C SER A 120 -16.29 -5.75 5.79
N ASP A 121 -15.41 -5.55 6.77
CA ASP A 121 -14.29 -6.44 7.05
C ASP A 121 -14.74 -7.75 7.71
N ILE A 122 -15.80 -7.70 8.55
CA ILE A 122 -16.43 -8.90 9.12
C ILE A 122 -17.00 -9.78 8.01
N ASN A 123 -17.68 -9.21 7.01
CA ASN A 123 -18.23 -9.97 5.90
C ASN A 123 -17.16 -10.59 4.98
N ASN A 124 -15.95 -10.02 4.99
CA ASN A 124 -14.79 -10.53 4.25
C ASN A 124 -13.93 -11.50 5.09
N SER A 125 -14.41 -11.89 6.26
CA SER A 125 -13.76 -12.84 7.17
C SER A 125 -14.39 -14.22 7.05
N GLU A 126 -13.56 -15.26 7.09
CA GLU A 126 -14.00 -16.66 7.25
C GLU A 126 -14.27 -17.03 8.72
N ALA A 127 -14.11 -16.07 9.64
CA ALA A 127 -14.31 -16.32 11.06
C ALA A 127 -15.81 -16.52 11.38
N GLU A 128 -16.15 -17.72 11.85
CA GLU A 128 -17.47 -17.99 12.39
C GLU A 128 -17.58 -17.46 13.82
N ARG A 129 -18.72 -16.83 14.15
CA ARG A 129 -18.99 -16.42 15.53
C ARG A 129 -19.23 -17.65 16.41
N PRO A 130 -18.81 -17.63 17.68
CA PRO A 130 -19.14 -18.70 18.62
C PRO A 130 -20.66 -18.78 18.85
N ILE A 131 -21.13 -20.01 19.11
CA ILE A 131 -22.53 -20.31 19.45
C ILE A 131 -22.89 -19.58 20.75
N ASP A 132 -24.03 -18.88 20.76
CA ASP A 132 -24.58 -18.23 21.93
C ASP A 132 -25.87 -18.91 22.44
N PHE A 133 -26.43 -18.41 23.55
CA PHE A 133 -27.66 -18.95 24.13
C PHE A 133 -28.86 -18.84 23.18
N TYR A 134 -28.91 -17.81 22.33
CA TYR A 134 -30.03 -17.57 21.42
C TYR A 134 -30.03 -18.55 20.25
N ASP A 135 -28.84 -18.95 19.77
CA ASP A 135 -28.68 -20.01 18.78
C ASP A 135 -29.27 -21.35 19.23
N LEU A 136 -29.30 -21.58 20.55
CA LEU A 136 -29.86 -22.76 21.18
C LEU A 136 -31.34 -22.61 21.56
N GLY A 137 -31.99 -21.49 21.18
CA GLY A 137 -33.37 -21.19 21.53
C GLY A 137 -33.60 -20.90 23.00
N LEU A 138 -32.55 -20.60 23.78
CA LEU A 138 -32.67 -20.28 25.19
C LEU A 138 -33.00 -18.79 25.36
N PRO A 139 -34.02 -18.44 26.18
CA PRO A 139 -34.33 -17.04 26.44
C PRO A 139 -33.20 -16.40 27.25
N GLY A 140 -32.74 -15.23 26.80
CA GLY A 140 -31.67 -14.46 27.43
C GLY A 140 -31.97 -12.96 27.45
N TYR A 141 -31.20 -12.19 28.21
CA TYR A 141 -31.33 -10.74 28.28
C TYR A 141 -30.89 -10.05 26.98
N THR A 142 -31.83 -9.53 26.20
CA THR A 142 -31.59 -8.88 24.89
C THR A 142 -31.29 -7.39 24.99
N GLY A 143 -31.29 -6.82 26.19
CA GLY A 143 -31.02 -5.40 26.39
C GLY A 143 -29.53 -5.07 26.37
N LYS A 144 -29.22 -3.76 26.38
CA LYS A 144 -27.84 -3.29 26.54
C LYS A 144 -27.29 -3.75 27.90
N PRO A 145 -26.19 -4.52 27.96
CA PRO A 145 -25.64 -4.98 29.22
C PRO A 145 -25.20 -3.77 30.06
N LEU A 146 -25.54 -3.82 31.35
CA LEU A 146 -25.12 -2.80 32.30
C LEU A 146 -23.59 -2.83 32.48
N THR A 147 -22.97 -1.66 32.58
CA THR A 147 -21.55 -1.56 32.96
C THR A 147 -21.35 -2.17 34.36
N GLN A 148 -20.11 -2.51 34.71
CA GLN A 148 -19.82 -3.04 36.04
C GLN A 148 -20.29 -2.08 37.15
N SER A 149 -20.10 -0.78 36.97
CA SER A 149 -20.53 0.26 37.91
C SER A 149 -22.05 0.36 38.00
N GLN A 150 -22.75 0.29 36.87
CA GLN A 150 -24.22 0.27 36.84
C GLN A 150 -24.79 -0.97 37.55
N ARG A 151 -24.19 -2.16 37.36
CA ARG A 151 -24.58 -3.39 38.07
C ARG A 151 -24.40 -3.25 39.58
N ARG A 152 -23.24 -2.76 40.02
CA ARG A 152 -22.95 -2.51 41.45
C ARG A 152 -23.90 -1.47 42.06
N LEU A 153 -24.27 -0.43 41.30
CA LEU A 153 -25.24 0.56 41.76
C LEU A 153 -26.63 -0.05 41.91
N ALA A 154 -27.07 -0.90 40.97
CA ALA A 154 -28.34 -1.61 41.07
C ALA A 154 -28.38 -2.55 42.29
N GLU A 155 -27.31 -3.33 42.50
CA GLU A 155 -27.11 -4.17 43.69
C GLU A 155 -27.18 -3.34 44.98
N ALA A 156 -26.49 -2.19 45.03
CA ALA A 156 -26.44 -1.35 46.20
C ALA A 156 -27.81 -0.74 46.58
N ARG A 157 -28.69 -0.50 45.60
CA ARG A 157 -30.04 0.07 45.79
C ARG A 157 -31.08 -0.99 46.13
N THR A 158 -31.06 -2.12 45.43
CA THR A 158 -32.13 -3.11 45.51
C THR A 158 -31.80 -4.25 46.47
N GLY A 159 -30.52 -4.47 46.78
CA GLY A 159 -30.06 -5.66 47.48
C GLY A 159 -30.14 -6.91 46.59
N GLN A 160 -29.85 -8.07 47.19
CA GLN A 160 -29.90 -9.34 46.49
C GLN A 160 -31.36 -9.86 46.44
N PRO A 161 -31.87 -10.32 45.27
CA PRO A 161 -33.24 -10.84 45.17
C PRO A 161 -33.50 -11.94 46.22
N GLY A 162 -34.58 -11.81 46.99
CA GLY A 162 -34.99 -12.79 48.01
C GLY A 162 -34.40 -12.60 49.41
N THR A 163 -33.66 -11.51 49.67
CA THR A 163 -33.10 -11.19 50.99
C THR A 163 -33.79 -9.98 51.65
N ILE A 164 -33.80 -9.94 52.99
CA ILE A 164 -34.27 -8.77 53.75
C ILE A 164 -33.38 -7.56 53.41
N PRO A 165 -33.93 -6.38 53.07
CA PRO A 165 -33.17 -5.25 52.54
C PRO A 165 -32.39 -4.49 53.63
N ILE A 166 -31.44 -5.17 54.27
CA ILE A 166 -30.51 -4.57 55.25
C ILE A 166 -29.34 -3.87 54.51
N LEU A 167 -28.97 -4.39 53.33
CA LEU A 167 -27.89 -3.86 52.49
C LEU A 167 -28.07 -2.38 52.09
N PRO A 168 -29.25 -1.91 51.62
CA PRO A 168 -29.45 -0.50 51.30
C PRO A 168 -29.23 0.44 52.50
N LEU A 169 -29.58 0.02 53.72
CA LEU A 169 -29.38 0.79 54.94
C LEU A 169 -27.88 0.92 55.28
N ILE A 170 -27.14 -0.18 55.22
CA ILE A 170 -25.68 -0.20 55.42
C ILE A 170 -24.98 0.65 54.34
N ASN A 171 -25.45 0.60 53.11
CA ASN A 171 -24.91 1.39 52.00
C ASN A 171 -25.22 2.88 52.12
N ALA A 172 -26.34 3.25 52.73
CA ALA A 172 -26.68 4.64 53.03
C ALA A 172 -25.74 5.22 54.10
N ILE A 173 -25.46 4.44 55.15
CA ILE A 173 -24.53 4.85 56.23
C ILE A 173 -23.10 4.95 55.72
N SER A 174 -22.63 3.98 54.93
CA SER A 174 -21.27 3.96 54.39
C SER A 174 -21.03 4.93 53.23
N GLY A 175 -22.07 5.54 52.66
CA GLY A 175 -21.96 6.43 51.50
C GLY A 175 -21.65 5.70 50.17
N ARG A 176 -21.56 4.36 50.17
CA ARG A 176 -21.23 3.55 48.99
C ARG A 176 -22.18 3.82 47.82
N THR A 177 -23.48 3.98 48.09
CA THR A 177 -24.46 4.29 47.04
C THR A 177 -24.20 5.63 46.38
N LYS A 178 -23.75 6.64 47.13
CA LYS A 178 -23.42 7.97 46.59
C LYS A 178 -22.20 7.88 45.67
N MET A 179 -21.12 7.25 46.13
CA MET A 179 -19.91 6.99 45.33
C MET A 179 -20.22 6.24 44.03
N LEU A 180 -21.07 5.19 44.08
CA LEU A 180 -21.43 4.43 42.88
C LEU A 180 -22.28 5.25 41.89
N LYS A 181 -23.13 6.16 42.37
CA LYS A 181 -23.87 7.09 41.51
C LYS A 181 -22.92 8.04 40.79
N GLU A 182 -21.97 8.62 41.51
CA GLU A 182 -20.95 9.52 40.94
C GLU A 182 -20.10 8.79 39.89
N ARG A 183 -19.67 7.56 40.17
CA ARG A 183 -18.94 6.74 39.19
C ARG A 183 -19.74 6.49 37.91
N VAL A 184 -21.03 6.17 38.03
CA VAL A 184 -21.88 5.96 36.85
C VAL A 184 -22.12 7.26 36.09
N ALA A 185 -22.23 8.40 36.77
CA ALA A 185 -22.33 9.71 36.13
C ALA A 185 -21.03 10.05 35.35
N LEU A 186 -19.88 9.82 35.98
CA LEU A 186 -18.58 10.02 35.34
C LEU A 186 -18.42 9.13 34.10
N GLU A 187 -18.69 7.82 34.19
CA GLU A 187 -18.68 6.91 33.02
C GLU A 187 -19.56 7.44 31.87
N ARG A 188 -20.76 7.97 32.18
CA ARG A 188 -21.66 8.53 31.17
C ARG A 188 -21.14 9.81 30.54
N SER A 189 -20.47 10.67 31.29
CA SER A 189 -19.85 11.89 30.77
C SER A 189 -18.70 11.54 29.82
N TYR A 190 -17.82 10.62 30.24
CA TYR A 190 -16.72 10.11 29.41
C TYR A 190 -17.20 9.44 28.12
N ASP A 191 -18.24 8.59 28.19
CA ASP A 191 -18.83 7.96 27.01
C ASP A 191 -19.38 9.01 26.02
N LEU A 192 -20.01 10.07 26.53
CA LEU A 192 -20.55 11.16 25.72
C LEU A 192 -19.45 12.00 25.10
N MET A 193 -18.43 12.37 25.88
CA MET A 193 -17.24 13.09 25.42
C MET A 193 -16.52 12.32 24.32
N THR A 194 -16.33 11.02 24.48
CA THR A 194 -15.67 10.17 23.47
C THR A 194 -16.47 10.17 22.17
N GLN A 195 -17.80 9.99 22.23
CA GLN A 195 -18.66 10.07 21.05
C GLN A 195 -18.62 11.43 20.36
N ILE A 196 -18.53 12.52 21.13
CA ILE A 196 -18.43 13.88 20.60
C ILE A 196 -17.08 14.11 19.94
N LYS A 197 -15.99 13.69 20.59
CA LYS A 197 -14.64 13.78 20.07
C LYS A 197 -14.52 13.04 18.74
N ASP A 198 -14.92 11.77 18.70
CA ASP A 198 -14.82 10.94 17.49
C ASP A 198 -15.62 11.51 16.32
N ARG A 199 -16.76 12.15 16.62
CA ARG A 199 -17.66 12.71 15.62
C ARG A 199 -17.29 14.12 15.15
N LEU A 200 -16.84 15.00 16.06
CA LEU A 200 -16.73 16.44 15.79
C LEU A 200 -15.29 16.97 15.83
N ALA A 201 -14.35 16.29 16.51
CA ALA A 201 -12.97 16.77 16.60
C ALA A 201 -12.30 16.99 15.23
N PRO A 202 -12.49 16.12 14.20
CA PRO A 202 -11.83 16.32 12.91
C PRO A 202 -12.18 17.63 12.22
N ASP A 203 -13.40 18.14 12.40
CA ASP A 203 -13.84 19.40 11.80
C ASP A 203 -13.61 20.59 12.73
N PHE A 204 -13.79 20.40 14.04
CA PHE A 204 -13.52 21.42 15.05
C PHE A 204 -12.05 21.86 15.04
N LEU A 205 -11.12 20.90 15.02
CA LEU A 205 -9.67 21.18 15.10
C LEU A 205 -9.07 21.81 13.83
N LYS A 206 -9.78 21.76 12.69
CA LYS A 206 -9.39 22.51 11.48
C LYS A 206 -9.55 24.01 11.69
N THR A 207 -10.58 24.41 12.44
CA THR A 207 -10.88 25.82 12.74
C THR A 207 -10.16 26.27 14.01
N PHE A 208 -10.06 25.40 15.00
CA PHE A 208 -9.48 25.65 16.32
C PHE A 208 -8.32 24.68 16.60
N PRO A 209 -7.11 24.95 16.06
CA PRO A 209 -5.99 24.02 16.17
C PRO A 209 -5.45 23.92 17.60
N LEU A 210 -5.18 22.70 18.05
CA LEU A 210 -4.50 22.38 19.32
C LEU A 210 -3.32 21.46 19.05
N ASP A 211 -2.30 21.53 19.91
CA ASP A 211 -1.23 20.55 19.95
C ASP A 211 -1.79 19.16 20.31
N GLU A 212 -1.19 18.10 19.75
CA GLU A 212 -1.73 16.74 19.88
C GLU A 212 -1.88 16.27 21.34
N ASP A 213 -0.97 16.68 22.22
CA ASP A 213 -0.99 16.38 23.65
C ASP A 213 -2.12 17.13 24.39
N LYS A 214 -2.62 18.22 23.82
CA LYS A 214 -3.68 19.07 24.41
C LYS A 214 -5.08 18.70 23.96
N ILE A 215 -5.24 17.93 22.90
CA ILE A 215 -6.56 17.54 22.39
C ILE A 215 -7.32 16.72 23.44
N GLU A 216 -6.70 15.68 23.99
CA GLU A 216 -7.37 14.83 24.99
C GLU A 216 -7.70 15.63 26.26
N GLU A 217 -6.76 16.46 26.71
CA GLU A 217 -6.91 17.34 27.87
C GLU A 217 -8.08 18.32 27.67
N PHE A 218 -8.21 18.91 26.48
CA PHE A 218 -9.31 19.83 26.15
C PHE A 218 -10.69 19.14 26.18
N PHE A 219 -10.82 17.97 25.56
CA PHE A 219 -12.10 17.24 25.56
C PHE A 219 -12.45 16.74 26.97
N LEU A 220 -11.45 16.35 27.77
CA LEU A 220 -11.64 16.02 29.18
C LEU A 220 -12.13 17.24 29.97
N TYR A 221 -11.47 18.40 29.82
CA TYR A 221 -11.88 19.67 30.43
C TYR A 221 -13.34 20.03 30.10
N CYS A 222 -13.74 19.86 28.83
CA CYS A 222 -15.12 20.05 28.42
C CYS A 222 -16.10 19.14 29.18
N SER A 223 -15.70 17.88 29.43
CA SER A 223 -16.54 16.87 30.08
C SER A 223 -16.68 17.03 31.60
N GLU A 224 -15.78 17.80 32.23
CA GLU A 224 -15.81 18.12 33.66
C GLU A 224 -16.75 19.29 33.98
N ASP A 225 -17.20 20.03 32.97
CA ASP A 225 -18.15 21.14 33.16
C ASP A 225 -19.53 20.63 33.59
N GLU A 226 -20.14 21.31 34.58
CA GLU A 226 -21.45 20.93 35.12
C GLU A 226 -22.57 20.97 34.06
N SER A 227 -22.46 21.85 33.06
CA SER A 227 -23.43 21.99 31.97
C SER A 227 -23.18 21.05 30.79
N PHE A 228 -22.07 20.28 30.80
CA PHE A 228 -21.66 19.43 29.69
C PHE A 228 -22.76 18.47 29.25
N GLU A 229 -23.30 17.69 30.20
CA GLU A 229 -24.36 16.73 29.89
C GLU A 229 -25.62 17.43 29.35
N GLU A 230 -26.02 18.57 29.90
CA GLU A 230 -27.22 19.30 29.47
C GLU A 230 -27.08 19.87 28.05
N ARG A 231 -25.90 20.43 27.75
CA ARG A 231 -25.61 21.09 26.48
C ARG A 231 -25.17 20.15 25.37
N CYS A 232 -24.79 18.91 25.71
CA CYS A 232 -24.29 17.97 24.72
C CYS A 232 -25.18 16.73 24.52
N ARG A 233 -25.90 16.28 25.55
CA ARG A 233 -26.72 15.06 25.46
C ARG A 233 -27.97 15.32 24.62
N TYR A 234 -28.15 14.52 23.57
CA TYR A 234 -29.28 14.61 22.63
C TYR A 234 -29.40 15.97 21.92
N LYS A 235 -28.29 16.71 21.80
CA LYS A 235 -28.22 17.98 21.07
C LYS A 235 -27.67 17.78 19.66
N GLY A 236 -28.01 18.72 18.78
CA GLY A 236 -27.48 18.73 17.41
C GLY A 236 -26.03 19.22 17.37
N ASP A 237 -25.32 18.86 16.31
CA ASP A 237 -23.86 19.09 16.22
C ASP A 237 -23.49 20.57 16.33
N ILE A 238 -24.29 21.48 15.77
CA ILE A 238 -24.08 22.93 15.86
C ILE A 238 -24.08 23.41 17.32
N GLN A 239 -25.04 22.96 18.13
CA GLN A 239 -25.15 23.37 19.54
C GLN A 239 -23.96 22.86 20.37
N ILE A 240 -23.46 21.68 20.03
CA ILE A 240 -22.29 21.09 20.67
C ILE A 240 -21.03 21.87 20.27
N LEU A 241 -20.90 22.24 18.99
CA LEU A 241 -19.78 23.05 18.51
C LEU A 241 -19.75 24.44 19.16
N GLU A 242 -20.90 25.10 19.33
CA GLU A 242 -21.00 26.37 20.07
C GLU A 242 -20.47 26.22 21.50
N PHE A 243 -20.85 25.14 22.21
CA PHE A 243 -20.33 24.85 23.53
C PHE A 243 -18.82 24.62 23.53
N LEU A 244 -18.31 23.85 22.57
CA LEU A 244 -16.87 23.56 22.45
C LEU A 244 -16.07 24.83 22.15
N GLU A 245 -16.59 25.74 21.32
CA GLU A 245 -15.97 27.03 21.02
C GLU A 245 -15.86 27.91 22.28
N GLU A 246 -16.94 28.04 23.05
CA GLU A 246 -16.94 28.76 24.33
C GLU A 246 -15.89 28.18 25.31
N LYS A 247 -15.82 26.85 25.39
CA LYS A 247 -14.86 26.15 26.26
C LYS A 247 -13.43 26.26 25.78
N TYR A 248 -13.23 26.29 24.47
CA TYR A 248 -11.91 26.44 23.87
C TYR A 248 -11.24 27.75 24.27
N ILE A 249 -12.00 28.86 24.20
CA ILE A 249 -11.50 30.18 24.61
C ILE A 249 -11.10 30.15 26.09
N THR A 250 -11.97 29.64 26.96
CA THR A 250 -11.72 29.55 28.41
C THR A 250 -10.52 28.66 28.72
N TYR A 251 -10.37 27.55 27.99
CA TYR A 251 -9.27 26.60 28.16
C TYR A 251 -7.90 27.23 27.85
N LEU A 252 -7.80 28.00 26.77
CA LEU A 252 -6.56 28.71 26.43
C LEU A 252 -6.20 29.79 27.45
N GLU A 253 -7.18 30.50 28.01
CA GLU A 253 -6.95 31.47 29.10
C GLU A 253 -6.36 30.79 30.35
N ASN A 254 -6.89 29.61 30.71
CA ASN A 254 -6.39 28.82 31.85
C ASN A 254 -4.98 28.28 31.62
N LEU A 255 -4.63 27.89 30.39
CA LEU A 255 -3.28 27.46 30.05
C LEU A 255 -2.26 28.59 30.19
N ASN A 256 -2.59 29.79 29.71
CA ASN A 256 -1.68 30.94 29.75
C ASN A 256 -1.45 31.44 31.19
N SER A 257 -2.50 31.45 32.02
CA SER A 257 -2.39 31.84 33.44
C SER A 257 -1.63 30.85 34.32
N SER A 258 -1.44 29.61 33.87
CA SER A 258 -0.69 28.58 34.60
C SER A 258 0.82 28.59 34.28
N GLN A 259 1.25 29.39 33.30
CA GLN A 259 2.65 29.54 32.90
C GLN A 259 3.34 30.78 33.50
N ASP A 260 2.59 31.63 34.21
CA ASP A 260 3.07 32.76 35.02
C ASP A 260 3.22 32.38 36.50
#